data_AF-A0A9J7LT70-F1
#
_entry.id   AF-A0A9J7LT70-F1
#
_cell.length_a   1.000
_cell.length_b   1.000
_cell.length_c   1.000
_cell.angle_alpha   90.00
_cell.angle_beta   90.00
_cell.angle_gamma   90.00
#
_symmetry.space_group_name_H-M   'P 1'
#
loop_
_entity.id
_entity.type
_entity.pdbx_description
1 polymer ?
#
loop_
_entity_poly.entity_id
_entity_poly.type
_entity_poly.pdbx_seq_one_letter_code
_entity_poly.pdbx_strand_id
1 'polypeptide(L)'
;MDPFAHAMRPDRTFRSFVTVYATEYFTDYECCVGWNRINDTCQADCHFPCHHGLCVETNVCECDDGWEGAQCEHEIPDIDECARGDSGCAQNCHNTHGSYFCTCDAWYSLAADEHNCTDINECVTN
;
A
#
# COMPACT_ATOMS: atom_id res chain seq x y z
N MET A 1 -5.66 -47.19 -5.01
CA MET A 1 -4.94 -46.25 -5.90
C MET A 1 -5.82 -45.01 -5.98
N ASP A 2 -5.27 -43.88 -5.57
CA ASP A 2 -5.86 -42.87 -4.67
C ASP A 2 -7.00 -41.99 -5.25
N PRO A 3 -8.19 -41.91 -4.63
CA PRO A 3 -9.30 -41.07 -5.08
C PRO A 3 -9.31 -39.63 -4.50
N PHE A 4 -8.36 -39.23 -3.65
CA PHE A 4 -8.37 -37.91 -3.00
C PHE A 4 -7.39 -36.89 -3.60
N ALA A 5 -7.11 -36.97 -4.89
CA ALA A 5 -6.42 -35.91 -5.60
C ALA A 5 -7.44 -34.96 -6.26
N HIS A 6 -7.94 -33.96 -5.52
CA HIS A 6 -8.60 -32.80 -6.11
C HIS A 6 -7.94 -31.51 -5.64
N ALA A 7 -7.26 -30.89 -6.62
CA ALA A 7 -6.71 -29.55 -6.73
C ALA A 7 -7.00 -28.56 -5.59
N MET A 8 -5.95 -28.14 -4.89
CA MET A 8 -5.91 -26.88 -4.17
C MET A 8 -4.76 -26.06 -4.76
N ARG A 9 -5.06 -24.89 -5.33
CA ARG A 9 -4.00 -23.91 -5.55
C ARG A 9 -3.53 -23.51 -4.14
N PRO A 10 -2.26 -23.68 -3.78
CA PRO A 10 -1.80 -23.22 -2.49
C PRO A 10 -1.91 -21.71 -2.49
N ASP A 11 -2.85 -21.17 -1.74
CA ASP A 11 -2.69 -19.81 -1.25
C ASP A 11 -1.36 -19.79 -0.49
N ARG A 12 -0.45 -18.87 -0.84
CA ARG A 12 0.87 -18.81 -0.20
C ARG A 12 0.75 -18.40 1.28
N THR A 13 -0.44 -17.99 1.73
CA THR A 13 -0.72 -17.50 3.08
C THR A 13 -1.21 -18.60 4.03
N PHE A 14 -2.08 -19.51 3.58
CA PHE A 14 -2.63 -20.58 4.43
C PHE A 14 -2.97 -21.86 3.65
N ARG A 15 -2.96 -22.99 4.36
CA ARG A 15 -3.49 -24.27 3.89
C ARG A 15 -4.79 -24.58 4.61
N SER A 16 -5.82 -25.00 3.89
CA SER A 16 -7.07 -25.50 4.50
C SER A 16 -7.15 -27.02 4.41
N PHE A 17 -7.76 -27.64 5.39
CA PHE A 17 -8.04 -29.08 5.40
C PHE A 17 -9.44 -29.35 5.94
N VAL A 18 -10.06 -30.39 5.41
CA VAL A 18 -11.42 -30.79 5.78
C VAL A 18 -11.34 -32.05 6.64
N THR A 19 -11.84 -31.95 7.86
CA THR A 19 -12.00 -33.08 8.78
C THR A 19 -13.45 -33.53 8.75
N VAL A 20 -13.67 -34.82 8.56
CA VAL A 20 -15.02 -35.42 8.55
C VAL A 20 -15.24 -36.14 9.87
N TYR A 21 -16.28 -35.75 10.62
CA TYR A 21 -16.67 -36.41 11.86
C TYR A 21 -18.17 -36.73 11.81
N ALA A 22 -18.51 -38.03 11.84
CA ALA A 22 -19.86 -38.53 11.60
C ALA A 22 -20.45 -38.03 10.26
N THR A 23 -21.47 -37.15 10.29
CA THR A 23 -22.12 -36.54 9.12
C THR A 23 -21.80 -35.05 8.97
N GLU A 24 -20.83 -34.54 9.72
CA GLU A 24 -20.44 -33.13 9.74
C GLU A 24 -19.09 -32.93 9.06
N TYR A 25 -18.96 -31.80 8.37
CA TYR A 25 -17.74 -31.37 7.70
C TYR A 25 -17.19 -30.16 8.45
N PHE A 26 -15.96 -30.28 8.95
CA PHE A 26 -15.25 -29.20 9.61
C PHE A 26 -14.11 -28.75 8.70
N THR A 27 -14.07 -27.46 8.37
CA THR A 27 -12.95 -26.86 7.65
C THR A 27 -12.06 -26.16 8.65
N ASP A 28 -10.80 -26.56 8.68
CA ASP A 28 -9.76 -25.94 9.49
C ASP A 28 -8.69 -25.35 8.57
N TYR A 29 -7.93 -24.39 9.06
CA TYR A 29 -6.89 -23.69 8.32
C TYR A 29 -5.64 -23.49 9.19
N GLU A 30 -4.49 -23.65 8.55
CA GLU A 30 -3.18 -23.49 9.16
C GLU A 30 -2.37 -22.51 8.32
N CYS A 31 -1.75 -21.54 8.98
CA CYS A 31 -0.92 -20.56 8.32
C CYS A 31 0.35 -21.22 7.77
N CYS A 32 0.76 -20.82 6.57
CA CYS A 32 2.00 -21.29 5.97
C CYS A 32 3.22 -20.77 6.78
N VAL A 33 4.39 -21.38 6.58
CA VAL A 33 5.64 -20.90 7.21
C VAL A 33 5.84 -19.42 6.86
N GLY A 34 6.13 -18.58 7.86
CA GLY A 34 6.23 -17.14 7.68
C GLY A 34 4.92 -16.37 7.86
N TRP A 35 3.87 -17.03 8.38
CA TRP A 35 2.58 -16.43 8.71
C TRP A 35 2.09 -16.90 10.09
N ASN A 36 1.57 -15.98 10.89
CA ASN A 36 0.99 -16.25 12.21
C ASN A 36 -0.52 -16.08 12.20
N ARG A 37 -1.23 -16.90 13.00
CA ARG A 37 -2.69 -16.81 13.17
C ARG A 37 -3.03 -15.68 14.13
N ILE A 38 -3.54 -14.56 13.61
CA ILE A 38 -3.96 -13.39 14.37
C ILE A 38 -5.42 -13.10 14.01
N ASN A 39 -6.31 -13.13 15.01
CA ASN A 39 -7.76 -12.91 14.85
C ASN A 39 -8.39 -13.72 13.70
N ASP A 40 -8.15 -15.04 13.69
CA ASP A 40 -8.68 -15.97 12.66
C ASP A 40 -8.18 -15.68 11.22
N THR A 41 -7.14 -14.86 11.07
CA THR A 41 -6.47 -14.58 9.79
C THR A 41 -4.98 -14.91 9.86
N CYS A 42 -4.38 -15.30 8.73
CA CYS A 42 -2.95 -15.45 8.62
C CYS A 42 -2.33 -14.10 8.26
N GLN A 43 -1.47 -13.58 9.14
CA GLN A 43 -0.70 -12.35 8.93
C GLN A 43 0.78 -12.68 8.84
N ALA A 44 1.54 -11.95 8.03
CA ALA A 44 2.95 -12.25 7.82
C ALA A 44 3.73 -12.16 9.15
N ASP A 45 4.58 -13.17 9.37
CA ASP A 45 5.47 -13.25 10.53
C ASP A 45 6.77 -12.52 10.22
N CYS A 46 6.87 -11.29 10.70
CA CYS A 46 8.12 -10.55 10.75
C CYS A 46 8.73 -10.78 12.13
N HIS A 47 9.83 -11.53 12.18
CA HIS A 47 10.56 -11.79 13.43
C HIS A 47 10.96 -10.48 14.13
N PHE A 48 11.25 -9.46 13.31
CA PHE A 48 11.42 -8.09 13.75
C PHE A 48 10.26 -7.23 13.22
N PRO A 49 9.57 -6.46 14.07
CA PRO A 49 8.43 -5.67 13.64
C PRO A 49 8.83 -4.56 12.67
N CYS A 50 7.99 -4.31 11.66
CA CYS A 50 8.05 -3.10 10.84
C CYS A 50 7.55 -1.93 11.70
N HIS A 51 8.35 -0.88 11.86
CA HIS A 51 8.01 0.25 12.73
C HIS A 51 6.98 1.18 12.08
N HIS A 52 7.26 1.62 10.85
CA HIS A 52 6.41 2.51 10.05
C HIS A 52 6.15 1.87 8.69
N GLY A 53 5.35 0.81 8.70
CA GLY A 53 5.03 0.06 7.49
C GLY A 53 4.30 -1.24 7.78
N LEU A 54 4.06 -2.00 6.71
CA LEU A 54 3.34 -3.26 6.73
C LEU A 54 4.30 -4.43 6.47
N CYS A 55 4.15 -5.49 7.24
CA CYS A 55 4.81 -6.76 6.98
C CYS A 55 4.05 -7.46 5.83
N VAL A 56 4.68 -7.54 4.66
CA VAL A 56 4.06 -8.11 3.45
C VAL A 56 4.55 -9.52 3.15
N GLU A 57 5.77 -9.85 3.57
CA GLU A 57 6.32 -11.21 3.54
C GLU A 57 7.25 -11.42 4.76
N THR A 58 7.81 -12.63 4.90
CA THR A 58 8.73 -12.99 5.99
C THR A 58 9.93 -12.04 6.07
N ASN A 59 9.97 -11.18 7.09
CA ASN A 59 10.97 -10.11 7.27
C ASN A 59 11.08 -9.15 6.07
N VAL A 60 9.99 -8.95 5.34
CA VAL A 60 9.90 -7.95 4.27
C VAL A 60 8.85 -6.92 4.67
N CYS A 61 9.33 -5.69 4.89
CA CYS A 61 8.49 -4.55 5.20
C CYS A 61 8.26 -3.71 3.94
N GLU A 62 7.01 -3.34 3.70
CA GLU A 62 6.63 -2.24 2.82
C GLU A 62 6.48 -1.00 3.71
N CYS A 63 7.35 0.00 3.53
CA CYS A 63 7.40 1.16 4.40
C CYS A 63 6.34 2.20 4.03
N ASP A 64 5.83 2.90 5.04
CA ASP A 64 4.99 4.07 4.86
C ASP A 64 5.80 5.18 4.16
N ASP A 65 5.11 6.11 3.51
CA ASP A 65 5.74 7.26 2.84
C ASP A 65 6.66 8.02 3.82
N GLY A 66 7.89 8.24 3.40
CA GLY A 66 8.90 8.92 4.23
C GLY A 66 9.74 8.02 5.13
N TRP A 67 9.61 6.69 5.04
CA TRP A 67 10.40 5.75 5.81
C TRP A 67 11.17 4.77 4.94
N GLU A 68 12.38 4.41 5.37
CA GLU A 68 13.24 3.42 4.75
C GLU A 68 13.95 2.53 5.77
N GLY A 69 14.73 1.58 5.25
CA GLY A 69 15.42 0.57 6.05
C GLY A 69 14.75 -0.79 5.98
N ALA A 70 15.41 -1.80 6.54
CA ALA A 70 14.89 -3.17 6.52
C ALA A 70 13.63 -3.35 7.39
N GLN A 71 13.44 -2.46 8.37
CA GLN A 71 12.33 -2.46 9.33
C GLN A 71 11.56 -1.13 9.32
N CYS A 72 11.78 -0.29 8.31
CA CYS A 72 11.21 1.05 8.21
C CYS A 72 11.55 1.92 9.44
N GLU A 73 12.78 1.79 9.91
CA GLU A 73 13.29 2.43 11.13
C GLU A 73 14.05 3.73 10.86
N HIS A 74 14.31 4.05 9.59
CA HIS A 74 15.00 5.28 9.18
C HIS A 74 14.01 6.24 8.51
N GLU A 75 13.95 7.48 9.00
CA GLU A 75 13.18 8.55 8.38
C GLU A 75 13.95 9.08 7.16
N ILE A 76 13.27 9.14 6.02
CA ILE A 76 13.77 9.81 4.82
C ILE A 76 13.52 11.31 5.01
N PRO A 77 14.54 12.17 4.96
CA PRO A 77 14.32 13.60 5.05
C PRO A 77 13.59 14.10 3.80
N ASP A 78 12.52 14.86 4.01
CA ASP A 78 11.78 15.51 2.94
C ASP A 78 12.64 16.54 2.19
N ILE A 79 12.46 16.60 0.87
CA ILE A 79 13.08 17.63 0.03
C ILE A 79 11.97 18.59 -0.39
N ASP A 80 11.92 19.77 0.21
CA ASP A 80 10.90 20.76 -0.14
C ASP A 80 11.17 21.36 -1.54
N GLU A 81 10.55 20.82 -2.58
CA GLU A 81 10.73 21.29 -3.95
C GLU A 81 10.15 22.70 -4.17
N CYS A 82 9.15 23.09 -3.37
CA CYS A 82 8.58 24.43 -3.39
C CYS A 82 9.59 25.47 -2.86
N ALA A 83 10.26 25.18 -1.75
CA ALA A 83 11.28 26.05 -1.16
C ALA A 83 12.55 26.11 -2.01
N ARG A 84 12.88 25.03 -2.73
CA ARG A 84 13.98 24.99 -3.68
C ARG A 84 13.68 25.71 -5.00
N GLY A 85 12.40 25.89 -5.31
CA GLY A 85 11.95 26.46 -6.59
C GLY A 85 12.10 25.48 -7.76
N ASP A 86 12.23 24.18 -7.46
CA ASP A 86 12.38 23.11 -8.45
C ASP A 86 11.02 22.47 -8.82
N SER A 87 9.93 22.91 -8.18
CA SER A 87 8.58 22.33 -8.32
C SER A 87 7.94 22.52 -9.69
N GLY A 88 8.36 23.51 -10.48
CA GLY A 88 7.77 23.76 -11.80
C GLY A 88 6.29 24.20 -11.80
N CYS A 89 5.68 24.44 -10.63
CA CYS A 89 4.30 24.94 -10.54
C CYS A 89 4.18 26.33 -11.17
N ALA A 90 3.15 26.54 -11.99
CA ALA A 90 2.89 27.84 -12.61
C ALA A 90 2.43 28.90 -11.59
N GLN A 91 1.74 28.48 -10.52
CA GLN A 91 1.18 29.35 -9.50
C GLN A 91 1.52 28.81 -8.09
N ASN A 92 0.55 28.20 -7.40
CA ASN A 92 0.72 27.81 -6.01
C ASN A 92 1.34 26.41 -5.91
N CYS A 93 2.40 26.28 -5.11
CA CYS A 93 3.06 25.02 -4.81
C CYS A 93 2.77 24.61 -3.37
N HIS A 94 2.42 23.33 -3.17
CA HIS A 94 2.21 22.75 -1.85
C HIS A 94 3.14 21.56 -1.67
N ASN A 95 4.08 21.72 -0.75
CA ASN A 95 5.02 20.66 -0.41
C ASN A 95 4.35 19.59 0.44
N THR A 96 4.66 18.32 0.17
CA THR A 96 4.22 17.17 0.96
C THR A 96 5.42 16.27 1.23
N HIS A 97 5.37 15.45 2.28
CA HIS A 97 6.53 14.59 2.55
C HIS A 97 6.73 13.56 1.42
N GLY A 98 7.84 13.65 0.70
CA GLY A 98 8.17 12.78 -0.44
C GLY A 98 7.58 13.19 -1.79
N SER A 99 6.84 14.31 -1.87
CA SER A 99 6.28 14.81 -3.13
C SER A 99 5.78 16.25 -3.01
N TYR A 100 5.17 16.79 -4.06
CA TYR A 100 4.49 18.09 -4.00
C TYR A 100 3.33 18.08 -4.99
N PHE A 101 2.43 19.05 -4.84
CA PHE A 101 1.38 19.27 -5.83
C PHE A 101 1.15 20.75 -6.07
N CYS A 102 0.75 21.07 -7.30
CA CYS A 102 0.43 22.43 -7.69
C CYS A 102 -1.07 22.68 -7.59
N THR A 103 -1.43 23.92 -7.29
CA THR A 103 -2.81 24.40 -7.40
C THR A 103 -2.85 25.76 -8.08
N CYS A 104 -4.01 26.09 -8.61
CA CYS A 104 -4.22 27.36 -9.29
C CYS A 104 -5.05 28.32 -8.44
N ASP A 105 -4.83 29.60 -8.64
CA ASP A 105 -5.63 30.68 -8.09
C ASP A 105 -7.08 30.59 -8.57
N ALA A 106 -7.96 31.34 -7.90
CA ALA A 106 -9.34 31.47 -8.33
C ALA A 106 -9.42 31.86 -9.82
N TRP A 107 -10.38 31.28 -10.53
CA TRP A 107 -10.62 31.47 -11.97
C TRP A 107 -9.63 30.76 -12.91
N TYR A 108 -8.75 29.89 -12.39
CA TYR A 108 -7.88 29.02 -13.17
C TYR A 108 -8.11 27.54 -12.84
N SER A 109 -7.96 26.67 -13.84
CA SER A 109 -7.97 25.22 -13.69
C SER A 109 -6.58 24.63 -13.87
N LEU A 110 -6.23 23.65 -13.04
CA LEU A 110 -4.98 22.90 -13.19
C LEU A 110 -5.03 22.09 -14.49
N ALA A 111 -3.99 22.22 -15.30
CA ALA A 111 -3.85 21.50 -16.55
C ALA A 111 -3.53 20.02 -16.32
N ALA A 112 -3.64 19.20 -17.38
CA ALA A 112 -3.39 17.77 -17.31
C ALA A 112 -1.92 17.39 -17.04
N ASP A 113 -1.00 18.36 -17.11
CA ASP A 113 0.39 18.19 -16.69
C ASP A 113 0.59 18.38 -15.18
N GLU A 114 -0.49 18.69 -14.43
CA GLU A 114 -0.51 18.91 -12.98
C GLU A 114 0.36 20.09 -12.49
N HIS A 115 0.86 20.93 -13.41
CA HIS A 115 1.78 22.03 -13.10
C HIS A 115 1.31 23.38 -13.65
N ASN A 116 0.74 23.39 -14.86
CA ASN A 116 0.28 24.62 -15.49
C ASN A 116 -1.15 24.97 -15.09
N CYS A 117 -1.44 26.28 -15.12
CA CYS A 117 -2.77 26.81 -14.83
C CYS A 117 -3.35 27.44 -16.09
N THR A 118 -4.53 26.97 -16.49
CA THR A 118 -5.28 27.52 -17.63
C THR A 118 -6.48 28.31 -17.14
N ASP A 119 -6.72 29.47 -17.73
CA ASP A 119 -7.90 30.30 -17.45
C ASP A 119 -9.19 29.49 -17.66
N ILE A 120 -10.09 29.53 -16.67
CA ILE A 120 -11.41 28.92 -16.79
C ILE A 120 -12.23 29.85 -17.68
N ASN A 121 -12.62 29.37 -18.86
CA ASN A 121 -13.51 30.16 -19.69
C ASN A 121 -14.96 29.92 -19.23
N GLU A 122 -15.48 30.77 -18.35
CA GLU A 122 -16.86 30.65 -17.85
C GLU A 122 -17.91 30.92 -18.95
N CYS A 123 -17.51 31.44 -20.12
CA CYS A 123 -18.42 31.71 -21.22
C CYS A 123 -18.79 30.45 -22.05
N VAL A 124 -18.13 29.31 -21.82
CA VAL A 124 -18.43 28.04 -22.51
C VAL A 124 -19.27 27.05 -21.71
N THR A 125 -19.54 27.32 -20.42
CA THR A 125 -20.50 26.55 -19.60
C THR A 125 -21.87 27.24 -19.63
N ASN A 126 -22.76 26.78 -20.52
CA ASN A 126 -24.18 27.20 -20.58
C ASN A 126 -25.09 26.19 -19.89
#